data_AF-A0A3D3G231-F1
#
_entry.id   AF-A0A3D3G231-F1
#
_cell.length_a   1.000
_cell.length_b   1.000
_cell.length_c   1.000
_cell.angle_alpha   90.00
_cell.angle_beta   90.00
_cell.angle_gamma   90.00
#
_symmetry.space_group_name_H-M   'P 1'
#
loop_
_entity.id
_entity.type
_entity.pdbx_description
1 polymer ?
#
loop_
_entity_poly.entity_id
_entity_poly.type
_entity_poly.pdbx_seq_one_letter_code
_entity_poly.pdbx_strand_id
1 'polypeptide(L)' 'YVLNGSKMWITNGGDADVLVVYAKTDLQAGAKGMTAFLIEKDMKGFSHGQHLDKLGMRGSNTYP' A
#
# COMPACT_ATOMS: atom_id res chain seq x y z
N TYR A 1 -3.06 -8.58 13.04
CA TYR A 1 -1.79 -8.76 12.30
C TYR A 1 -0.94 -7.52 12.48
N VAL A 2 0.39 -7.65 12.49
CA VAL A 2 1.31 -6.52 12.38
C VAL A 2 1.94 -6.60 11.00
N LEU A 3 1.71 -5.60 10.16
CA LEU A 3 2.29 -5.51 8.82
C LEU A 3 3.51 -4.60 8.87
N ASN A 4 4.64 -5.09 8.37
CA ASN A 4 5.86 -4.31 8.24
C ASN A 4 6.37 -4.41 6.81
N GLY A 5 6.53 -3.27 6.16
CA GLY A 5 6.98 -3.18 4.78
C GLY A 5 6.49 -1.91 4.12
N SER A 6 6.81 -1.76 2.85
CA SER A 6 6.37 -0.65 2.01
C SER A 6 5.79 -1.17 0.70
N LYS A 7 5.01 -0.32 0.04
CA LYS A 7 4.60 -0.51 -1.35
C LYS A 7 5.18 0.65 -2.16
N MET A 8 4.88 0.65 -3.45
CA MET A 8 5.31 1.70 -4.37
C MET A 8 4.27 1.79 -5.48
N TRP A 9 4.14 2.96 -6.07
CA TRP A 9 3.21 3.23 -7.18
C TRP A 9 1.74 3.10 -6.79
N ILE A 10 1.39 3.55 -5.58
CA ILE A 10 0.02 3.47 -5.07
C ILE A 10 -0.78 4.70 -5.50
N THR A 11 -1.67 4.49 -6.46
CA THR A 11 -2.61 5.53 -6.89
C THR A 11 -3.55 5.88 -5.74
N ASN A 12 -3.70 7.17 -5.48
CA ASN A 12 -4.41 7.77 -4.35
C ASN A 12 -3.86 7.35 -2.98
N GLY A 13 -2.62 6.82 -2.88
CA GLY A 13 -2.07 6.28 -1.62
C GLY A 13 -2.05 7.26 -0.44
N GLY A 14 -1.89 8.56 -0.69
CA GLY A 14 -2.00 9.62 0.34
C GLY A 14 -3.41 10.18 0.54
N ASP A 15 -4.32 9.93 -0.42
CA ASP A 15 -5.67 10.50 -0.43
C ASP A 15 -6.72 9.52 0.09
N ALA A 16 -6.50 8.21 -0.08
CA ALA A 16 -7.48 7.16 0.25
C ALA A 16 -7.70 7.03 1.77
N ASP A 17 -8.97 6.84 2.16
CA ASP A 17 -9.34 6.52 3.54
C ASP A 17 -9.07 5.04 3.88
N VAL A 18 -9.21 4.16 2.88
CA VAL A 18 -9.05 2.71 3.01
C VAL A 18 -8.19 2.17 1.87
N LEU A 19 -7.21 1.33 2.20
CA LEU A 19 -6.33 0.63 1.26
C LEU A 19 -6.56 -0.88 1.34
N VAL A 20 -6.58 -1.54 0.18
CA VAL A 20 -6.49 -3.00 0.08
C VAL A 20 -5.03 -3.39 -0.12
N VAL A 21 -4.40 -3.95 0.91
CA VAL A 21 -2.97 -4.29 0.90
C VAL A 21 -2.78 -5.80 0.91
N TYR A 22 -2.04 -6.30 -0.08
CA TYR A 22 -1.59 -7.69 -0.12
C TYR A 22 -0.24 -7.84 0.58
N ALA A 23 -0.19 -8.74 1.56
CA ALA A 23 1.03 -9.15 2.25
C ALA A 23 1.13 -10.67 2.34
N LYS A 24 2.36 -11.19 2.37
CA LYS A 24 2.60 -12.61 2.62
C LYS A 24 2.39 -12.91 4.10
N THR A 25 1.52 -13.87 4.39
CA THR A 25 1.25 -14.39 5.73
C THR A 25 1.85 -15.78 5.95
N ASP A 26 2.07 -16.53 4.87
CA ASP A 26 2.80 -17.80 4.87
C ASP A 26 3.87 -17.77 3.77
N LEU A 27 5.14 -17.86 4.17
CA LEU A 27 6.26 -17.84 3.24
C LEU A 27 6.45 -19.18 2.50
N GLN A 28 6.00 -20.30 3.09
CA GLN A 28 6.16 -21.65 2.55
C GLN A 28 5.05 -22.00 1.54
N ALA A 29 3.87 -21.39 1.67
CA ALA A 29 2.75 -21.60 0.75
C ALA A 29 2.91 -20.91 -0.62
N GLY A 30 4.05 -20.26 -0.89
CA GLY A 30 4.32 -19.62 -2.18
C GLY A 30 3.25 -18.57 -2.53
N ALA A 31 2.63 -18.71 -3.70
CA ALA A 31 1.57 -17.80 -4.16
C ALA A 31 0.28 -17.88 -3.31
N LYS A 32 0.02 -19.02 -2.66
CA LYS A 32 -1.17 -19.23 -1.82
C LYS A 32 -1.03 -18.59 -0.43
N GLY A 33 0.17 -18.18 -0.05
CA GLY A 33 0.45 -17.54 1.23
C GLY A 33 0.22 -16.03 1.25
N MET A 34 -0.56 -15.48 0.30
CA MET A 34 -0.93 -14.06 0.29
C MET A 34 -2.29 -13.84 0.93
N THR A 35 -2.42 -12.78 1.70
CA THR A 35 -3.67 -12.33 2.29
C THR A 35 -3.89 -10.86 1.95
N ALA A 36 -5.12 -10.50 1.62
CA ALA A 36 -5.55 -9.12 1.44
C ALA A 36 -6.04 -8.57 2.79
N PHE A 37 -5.58 -7.36 3.11
CA PHE A 37 -5.94 -6.64 4.33
C PHE A 37 -6.58 -5.32 3.97
N LEU A 38 -7.55 -4.88 4.76
CA LEU A 38 -7.99 -3.49 4.77
C LEU A 38 -7.12 -2.73 5.76
N ILE A 39 -6.55 -1.61 5.32
CA ILE A 39 -5.81 -0.67 6.17
C ILE A 39 -6.49 0.69 6.06
N GLU A 40 -6.85 1.26 7.20
CA GLU A 40 -7.41 2.62 7.27
C GLU A 40 -6.30 3.64 7.51
N LYS A 41 -6.45 4.84 6.95
CA LYS A 41 -5.43 5.90 6.98
C LYS A 41 -4.96 6.27 8.40
N ASP A 42 -5.85 6.18 9.38
CA ASP A 42 -5.57 6.57 10.76
C ASP A 42 -5.03 5.40 11.63
N MET A 43 -4.81 4.22 11.03
CA MET A 43 -4.21 3.10 11.76
C MET A 43 -2.78 3.43 12.20
N LYS A 44 -2.48 3.15 13.47
CA LYS A 44 -1.14 3.37 14.04
C LYS A 44 -0.06 2.66 13.22
N GLY A 45 0.93 3.43 12.78
CA GLY A 45 2.07 2.93 11.99
C GLY A 45 1.86 2.99 10.49
N PHE A 46 0.65 3.31 10.01
CA PHE A 46 0.46 3.67 8.61
C PHE A 46 1.13 5.02 8.32
N SER A 47 1.79 5.10 7.18
CA SER A 47 2.33 6.33 6.62
C SER A 47 2.48 6.14 5.11
N HIS A 48 2.49 7.24 4.37
CA HIS A 48 2.81 7.27 2.94
C HIS A 48 3.93 8.28 2.71
N GLY A 49 4.70 8.11 1.63
CA GLY A 49 5.69 9.12 1.26
C GLY A 49 5.09 10.30 0.49
N GLN A 50 5.93 11.03 -0.25
CA GLN A 50 5.51 12.18 -1.04
C GLN A 50 4.87 11.76 -2.38
N HIS A 51 4.03 12.64 -2.94
CA HIS A 51 3.49 12.46 -4.28
C HIS A 51 4.63 12.35 -5.31
N LEU A 52 4.53 11.34 -6.18
CA LEU A 52 5.58 10.99 -7.14
C LEU A 52 5.58 11.93 -8.35
N ASP A 53 6.74 12.48 -8.68
CA ASP A 53 6.96 13.26 -9.91
C ASP A 53 7.16 12.31 -11.11
N LYS A 54 6.07 12.02 -11.82
CA LYS A 54 6.03 11.07 -12.94
C LYS A 54 6.25 11.78 -14.29
N LEU A 55 6.84 11.08 -15.25
CA LEU A 55 6.93 11.53 -16.65
C LEU A 55 5.56 11.85 -17.26
N GLY A 56 4.55 11.00 -16.99
CA GLY A 56 3.19 11.11 -17.50
C GLY A 56 2.15 10.71 -16.45
N MET A 57 0.86 10.74 -16.80
CA MET A 57 -0.25 10.52 -15.87
C MET A 57 -0.17 11.40 -14.62
N ARG A 58 0.29 12.65 -14.76
CA ARG A 58 0.59 13.56 -13.64
C ARG A 58 -0.64 13.94 -12.82
N GLY A 59 -1.83 13.90 -13.42
CA GLY A 59 -3.11 14.11 -12.72
C GLY A 59 -3.57 12.94 -11.85
N SER A 60 -2.95 11.76 -11.98
CA SER A 60 -3.18 10.64 -11.06
C SER A 60 -2.25 10.82 -9.87
N ASN A 61 -2.84 10.99 -8.68
CA ASN A 61 -2.09 11.07 -7.44
C ASN A 61 -1.45 9.72 -7.17
N THR A 62 -0.13 9.64 -7.06
CA THR A 62 0.57 8.36 -6.85
C THR A 62 1.65 8.56 -5.82
N TYR A 63 1.72 7.64 -4.86
CA TYR A 63 2.61 7.73 -3.71
C TYR A 63 3.43 6.44 -3.55
N PRO A 64 4.63 6.51 -2.95
CA PRO A 64 5.31 5.34 -2.42
C PRO A 64 4.64 4.86 -1.13
#